data_AF-A0A2S9Z1C9-F1
#
_entry.id   AF-A0A2S9Z1C9-F1
#
_cell.length_a   1.000
_cell.length_b   1.000
_cell.length_c   1.000
_cell.angle_alpha   90.00
_cell.angle_beta   90.00
_cell.angle_gamma   90.00
#
_symmetry.space_group_name_H-M   'P 1'
#
loop_
_entity.id
_entity.type
_entity.pdbx_description
1 polymer ?
#
loop_
_entity_poly.entity_id
_entity_poly.type
_entity_poly.pdbx_seq_one_letter_code
_entity_poly.pdbx_strand_id
1 'polypeptide(L)'
;MVQLADLRSRDYESMPYFARLDASMLDFAGLLDFLVEYAGLSREDLGKDFWIYYNAGMLCDSFIEVAEVILERGISIPDWWPEQVQQIPLFQAQYDAEEVLGIVEQLPAVSDLSLPWDSPEEAAC
;
A
#
# COMPACT_ATOMS: atom_id res chain seq x y z
N MET A 1 -11.87 -7.76 -2.77
CA MET A 1 -12.14 -6.41 -3.27
C MET A 1 -12.05 -5.44 -2.11
N VAL A 2 -10.81 -5.07 -1.80
CA VAL A 2 -10.47 -3.96 -0.91
C VAL A 2 -11.00 -2.67 -1.54
N GLN A 3 -11.88 -1.94 -0.86
CA GLN A 3 -12.24 -0.58 -1.27
C GLN A 3 -11.16 0.38 -0.76
N LEU A 4 -10.30 0.83 -1.66
CA LEU A 4 -9.33 1.89 -1.36
C LEU A 4 -10.00 3.26 -1.53
N ALA A 5 -9.70 4.18 -0.62
CA ALA A 5 -10.02 5.59 -0.78
C ALA A 5 -8.87 6.32 -1.50
N ASP A 6 -9.18 7.39 -2.23
CA ASP A 6 -8.14 8.29 -2.74
C ASP A 6 -7.50 9.05 -1.58
N LEU A 7 -6.26 8.69 -1.22
CA LEU A 7 -5.53 9.27 -0.09
C LEU A 7 -5.15 10.72 -0.33
N ARG A 8 -5.16 11.22 -1.58
CA ARG A 8 -4.93 12.64 -1.88
C ARG A 8 -6.03 13.54 -1.31
N SER A 9 -7.21 12.97 -1.08
CA SER A 9 -8.36 13.67 -0.47
C SER A 9 -8.37 13.58 1.06
N ARG A 10 -7.46 12.81 1.66
CA ARG A 10 -7.43 12.58 3.10
C ARG A 10 -6.69 13.71 3.81
N ASP A 11 -7.39 14.39 4.72
CA ASP A 11 -6.81 15.45 5.55
C ASP A 11 -6.25 14.88 6.86
N TYR A 12 -5.01 14.42 6.82
CA TYR A 12 -4.30 13.96 8.02
C TYR A 12 -3.92 15.10 8.98
N GLU A 13 -3.79 16.34 8.49
CA GLU A 13 -3.30 17.47 9.29
C GLU A 13 -4.33 17.93 10.33
N SER A 14 -5.62 17.82 10.01
CA SER A 14 -6.69 18.16 10.96
C SER A 14 -6.95 17.08 12.01
N MET A 15 -6.38 15.88 11.87
CA MET A 15 -6.59 14.77 12.79
C MET A 15 -5.75 14.90 14.07
N PRO A 16 -6.31 14.61 15.26
CA PRO A 16 -5.52 14.43 16.48
C PRO A 16 -4.45 13.34 16.31
N TYR A 17 -3.33 13.46 17.01
CA TYR A 17 -2.15 12.59 16.85
C TYR A 17 -2.47 11.09 16.78
N PHE A 18 -3.23 10.54 17.74
CA PHE A 18 -3.57 9.11 17.76
C PHE A 18 -4.55 8.71 16.64
N ALA A 19 -5.51 9.57 16.31
CA ALA A 19 -6.44 9.32 15.20
C ALA A 19 -5.71 9.33 13.85
N ARG A 20 -4.73 10.24 13.69
CA ARG A 20 -3.86 10.29 12.52
C ARG A 20 -3.01 9.04 12.41
N LEU A 21 -2.46 8.56 13.52
CA LEU A 21 -1.69 7.32 13.58
C LEU A 21 -2.53 6.12 13.13
N ASP A 22 -3.73 5.96 13.71
CA ASP A 22 -4.65 4.88 13.36
C ASP A 22 -5.07 4.95 11.88
N ALA A 23 -5.40 6.15 11.38
CA ALA A 23 -5.75 6.35 9.97
C ALA A 23 -4.59 5.99 9.04
N SER A 24 -3.37 6.44 9.34
CA SER A 24 -2.18 6.16 8.54
C SER A 24 -1.89 4.66 8.47
N MET A 25 -2.01 3.95 9.60
CA MET A 25 -1.84 2.50 9.63
C MET A 25 -2.90 1.77 8.81
N LEU A 26 -4.17 2.16 8.94
CA LEU A 26 -5.27 1.55 8.18
C LEU A 26 -5.12 1.80 6.67
N ASP A 27 -4.74 3.01 6.28
CA ASP A 27 -4.57 3.37 4.87
C ASP A 27 -3.39 2.60 4.26
N PHE A 28 -2.26 2.47 4.98
CA PHE A 28 -1.13 1.69 4.50
C PHE A 28 -1.43 0.20 4.44
N ALA A 29 -2.14 -0.35 5.43
CA ALA A 29 -2.62 -1.73 5.40
C ALA A 29 -3.56 -1.99 4.20
N GLY A 30 -4.44 -1.04 3.89
CA GLY A 30 -5.30 -1.10 2.72
C GLY A 30 -4.50 -1.14 1.41
N LEU A 31 -3.49 -0.28 1.27
CA LEU A 31 -2.61 -0.27 0.10
C LEU A 31 -1.85 -1.59 -0.06
N LEU A 32 -1.41 -2.18 1.06
CA LEU A 32 -0.71 -3.46 1.08
C LEU A 32 -1.65 -4.61 0.72
N ASP A 33 -2.86 -4.65 1.27
CA ASP A 33 -3.87 -5.66 0.93
C ASP A 33 -4.24 -5.60 -0.55
N PHE A 34 -4.34 -4.39 -1.11
CA PHE A 34 -4.52 -4.20 -2.53
C PHE A 34 -3.38 -4.81 -3.33
N LEU A 35 -2.10 -4.56 -2.97
CA LEU A 35 -0.97 -5.17 -3.68
C LEU A 35 -1.00 -6.70 -3.62
N VAL A 36 -1.31 -7.27 -2.45
CA VAL A 36 -1.44 -8.72 -2.27
C VAL A 36 -2.55 -9.30 -3.16
N GLU A 37 -3.73 -8.68 -3.15
CA GLU A 37 -4.87 -9.11 -3.99
C GLU A 37 -4.55 -8.95 -5.49
N TYR A 38 -3.98 -7.80 -5.88
CA TYR A 38 -3.63 -7.47 -7.27
C TYR A 38 -2.53 -8.37 -7.84
N ALA A 39 -1.46 -8.59 -7.08
CA ALA A 39 -0.35 -9.48 -7.48
C ALA A 39 -0.73 -10.97 -7.37
N GLY A 40 -1.94 -11.29 -6.88
CA GLY A 40 -2.43 -12.66 -6.73
C GLY A 40 -1.61 -13.48 -5.74
N LEU A 41 -1.04 -12.85 -4.71
CA LEU A 41 -0.14 -13.49 -3.76
C LEU A 41 -0.96 -14.28 -2.72
N SER A 42 -0.64 -15.56 -2.61
CA SER A 42 -1.21 -16.46 -1.61
C SER A 42 -0.46 -16.39 -0.29
N ARG A 43 -1.02 -17.02 0.76
CA ARG A 43 -0.31 -17.14 2.05
C ARG A 43 1.02 -17.89 1.94
N GLU A 44 1.12 -18.83 1.00
CA GLU A 44 2.35 -19.62 0.79
C GLU A 44 3.44 -18.77 0.12
N ASP A 45 3.04 -17.83 -0.74
CA ASP A 45 3.95 -16.93 -1.44
C ASP A 45 4.64 -15.93 -0.51
N LEU A 46 3.90 -15.43 0.49
CA LEU A 46 4.38 -14.41 1.44
C LEU A 46 5.04 -15.00 2.69
N GLY A 47 5.04 -16.32 2.84
CA GLY A 47 5.60 -16.98 4.01
C GLY A 47 4.88 -16.63 5.32
N LYS A 48 5.46 -17.07 6.44
CA LYS A 48 4.88 -16.85 7.78
C LYS A 48 5.18 -15.46 8.34
N ASP A 49 6.35 -14.93 8.01
CA ASP A 49 6.89 -13.71 8.62
C ASP A 49 6.08 -12.48 8.21
N PHE A 50 5.69 -12.38 6.93
CA PHE A 50 4.70 -11.40 6.46
C PHE A 50 3.47 -11.32 7.38
N TRP A 51 2.83 -12.45 7.70
CA TRP A 51 1.63 -12.47 8.53
C TRP A 51 1.91 -12.16 10.00
N ILE A 52 3.10 -12.48 10.51
CA ILE A 52 3.49 -12.10 11.87
C ILE A 52 3.61 -10.58 11.94
N TYR A 53 4.32 -9.97 10.99
CA TYR A 53 4.49 -8.53 10.91
C TYR A 53 3.15 -7.81 10.73
N TYR A 54 2.31 -8.31 9.82
CA TYR A 54 1.04 -7.69 9.49
C TYR A 54 0.10 -7.67 10.70
N ASN A 55 -0.02 -8.81 11.40
CA ASN A 55 -0.87 -8.92 12.59
C ASN A 55 -0.31 -8.16 13.80
N ALA A 56 1.00 -7.94 13.86
CA ALA A 56 1.64 -7.11 14.89
C ALA A 56 1.56 -5.61 14.57
N GLY A 57 1.03 -5.24 13.40
CA GLY A 57 0.97 -3.87 12.92
C GLY A 57 2.28 -3.37 12.34
N MET A 58 3.30 -4.22 12.15
CA MET A 58 4.60 -3.88 11.54
C MET A 58 4.50 -3.86 10.01
N LEU A 59 3.69 -2.95 9.48
CA LEU A 59 3.27 -2.97 8.07
C LEU A 59 4.42 -2.69 7.09
N CYS A 60 5.46 -1.95 7.49
CA CYS A 60 6.63 -1.72 6.64
C CYS A 60 7.41 -3.03 6.38
N ASP A 61 7.59 -3.85 7.42
CA ASP A 61 8.23 -5.16 7.28
C ASP A 61 7.39 -6.10 6.41
N SER A 62 6.06 -6.10 6.60
CA SER A 62 5.16 -6.81 5.69
C SER A 62 5.23 -6.32 4.24
N PHE A 63 5.40 -5.01 4.03
CA PHE A 63 5.55 -4.46 2.70
C PHE A 63 6.84 -4.93 2.01
N ILE A 64 7.95 -5.04 2.74
CA ILE A 64 9.22 -5.56 2.20
C ILE A 64 9.04 -6.98 1.65
N GLU A 65 8.40 -7.86 2.42
CA GLU A 65 8.13 -9.24 1.98
C GLU A 65 7.28 -9.26 0.68
N VAL A 66 6.28 -8.38 0.56
CA VAL A 66 5.47 -8.26 -0.66
C VAL A 66 6.29 -7.70 -1.83
N ALA A 67 7.09 -6.66 -1.59
CA ALA A 67 7.92 -6.01 -2.59
C ALA A 67 8.96 -6.97 -3.17
N GLU A 68 9.62 -7.77 -2.33
CA GLU A 68 10.57 -8.80 -2.75
C GLU A 68 9.90 -9.82 -3.69
N VAL A 69 8.74 -10.36 -3.31
CA VAL A 69 8.02 -11.33 -4.14
C VAL A 69 7.55 -10.71 -5.47
N ILE A 70 7.09 -9.46 -5.46
CA ILE A 70 6.71 -8.72 -6.68
C ILE A 70 7.91 -8.55 -7.61
N LEU A 71 9.08 -8.16 -7.08
CA LEU A 71 10.33 -8.01 -7.83
C LEU A 71 10.81 -9.33 -8.42
N GLU A 72 10.84 -10.40 -7.61
CA GLU A 72 11.26 -11.73 -8.04
C GLU A 72 10.37 -12.29 -9.16
N ARG A 73 9.06 -11.99 -9.09
CA ARG A 73 8.07 -12.43 -10.10
C ARG A 73 7.94 -11.49 -11.29
N GLY A 74 8.58 -10.32 -11.25
CA GLY A 74 8.45 -9.29 -12.28
C GLY A 74 7.02 -8.76 -12.43
N ILE A 75 6.25 -8.71 -11.34
CA ILE A 75 4.88 -8.22 -11.35
C ILE A 75 4.92 -6.70 -11.38
N SER A 76 4.28 -6.08 -12.38
CA SER A 76 4.20 -4.61 -12.44
C SER A 76 3.07 -4.08 -11.57
N ILE A 77 3.37 -3.12 -10.70
CA ILE A 77 2.38 -2.44 -9.85
C ILE A 77 1.74 -1.24 -10.57
N PRO A 78 0.56 -0.76 -10.16
CA PRO A 78 -0.03 0.44 -10.74
C PRO A 78 0.84 1.68 -10.46
N ASP A 79 1.01 2.54 -11.45
CA ASP A 79 1.82 3.76 -11.36
C ASP A 79 1.27 4.83 -10.39
N TRP A 80 -0.01 4.78 -10.06
CA TRP A 80 -0.64 5.61 -9.02
C TRP A 80 -0.36 5.11 -7.61
N TRP A 81 0.03 3.86 -7.40
CA TRP A 81 0.23 3.28 -6.06
C TRP A 81 1.33 3.99 -5.27
N PRO A 82 2.51 4.30 -5.86
CA PRO A 82 3.53 5.12 -5.19
C PRO A 82 3.03 6.50 -4.73
N GLU A 83 2.21 7.17 -5.54
CA GLU A 83 1.66 8.49 -5.21
C GLU A 83 0.79 8.42 -3.94
N GLN A 84 0.04 7.33 -3.77
CA GLN A 84 -0.79 7.10 -2.59
C GLN A 84 0.05 6.89 -1.33
N VAL A 85 1.16 6.15 -1.42
CA VAL A 85 2.10 5.98 -0.30
C VAL A 85 2.68 7.31 0.16
N GLN A 86 2.99 8.22 -0.78
CA GLN A 86 3.50 9.56 -0.46
C GLN A 86 2.53 10.42 0.35
N GLN A 87 1.23 10.12 0.31
CA GLN A 87 0.22 10.86 1.09
C GLN A 87 0.21 10.46 2.57
N ILE A 88 0.79 9.31 2.92
CA ILE A 88 0.73 8.77 4.28
C ILE A 88 1.83 9.42 5.13
N PRO A 89 1.48 10.18 6.18
CA PRO A 89 2.45 11.02 6.90
C PRO A 89 3.33 10.25 7.89
N LEU A 90 3.10 8.95 8.09
CA LEU A 90 3.77 8.19 9.15
C LEU A 90 4.19 6.80 8.70
N PHE A 91 5.50 6.57 8.74
CA PHE A 91 6.14 5.26 8.66
C PHE A 91 6.66 4.86 10.06
N GLN A 92 6.82 3.56 10.31
CA GLN A 92 7.09 3.05 11.65
C GLN A 92 8.51 3.30 12.13
N ALA A 93 8.73 3.26 13.45
CA ALA A 93 10.08 3.28 14.00
C ALA A 93 10.93 2.14 13.39
N GLN A 94 12.11 2.50 12.87
CA GLN A 94 13.02 1.74 11.98
C GLN A 94 12.91 2.08 10.48
N TYR A 95 11.84 2.75 10.04
CA TYR A 95 11.67 3.16 8.64
C TYR A 95 11.34 4.65 8.53
N ASP A 96 12.02 5.34 7.62
CA ASP A 96 11.59 6.66 7.16
C ASP A 96 10.83 6.58 5.82
N ALA A 97 10.24 7.72 5.43
CA ALA A 97 9.50 7.80 4.17
C ALA A 97 10.38 7.58 2.94
N GLU A 98 11.64 7.98 3.00
CA GLU A 98 12.57 7.87 1.87
C GLU A 98 12.94 6.40 1.62
N GLU A 99 13.11 5.60 2.67
CA GLU A 99 13.37 4.16 2.58
C GLU A 99 12.20 3.41 1.92
N VAL A 100 10.96 3.69 2.34
CA VAL A 100 9.79 3.07 1.74
C VAL A 100 9.65 3.49 0.28
N LEU A 101 9.81 4.78 -0.03
CA LEU A 101 9.76 5.26 -1.41
C LEU A 101 10.88 4.69 -2.28
N GLY A 102 12.08 4.53 -1.72
CA GLY A 102 13.21 3.92 -2.42
C GLY A 102 12.95 2.45 -2.81
N ILE A 103 12.20 1.69 -2.00
CA ILE A 103 11.75 0.34 -2.37
C ILE A 103 10.70 0.43 -3.49
N VAL A 104 9.75 1.35 -3.36
CA VAL A 104 8.65 1.51 -4.33
C VAL A 104 9.17 1.92 -5.71
N GLU A 105 10.16 2.80 -5.79
CA GLU A 105 10.79 3.22 -7.04
C GLU A 105 11.50 2.07 -7.79
N GLN A 106 11.85 0.99 -7.09
CA GLN A 106 12.43 -0.21 -7.70
C GLN A 106 11.37 -1.14 -8.30
N LEU A 107 10.10 -1.00 -7.90
CA LEU A 107 9.02 -1.86 -8.39
C LEU A 107 8.69 -1.50 -9.85
N PRO A 108 8.60 -2.48 -10.75
CA PRO A 108 8.19 -2.21 -12.12
C PRO A 108 6.76 -1.65 -12.10
N ALA A 109 6.52 -0.57 -12.84
CA ALA A 109 5.22 0.11 -12.89
C ALA A 109 4.53 -0.11 -14.23
N VAL A 110 3.20 -0.17 -14.22
CA VAL A 110 2.35 -0.21 -15.43
C VAL A 110 1.34 0.93 -15.39
N SER A 111 1.28 1.68 -16.49
CA SER A 111 0.24 2.68 -16.74
C SER A 111 -0.99 2.02 -17.37
N ASP A 112 -2.18 2.61 -17.20
CA ASP A 112 -3.50 2.15 -17.68
C ASP A 112 -4.31 1.21 -16.77
N LEU A 113 -3.98 1.10 -15.47
CA LEU A 113 -4.86 0.44 -14.50
C LEU A 113 -5.86 1.44 -13.91
N SER A 114 -7.14 1.06 -13.95
CA SER A 114 -8.23 1.84 -13.34
C SER A 114 -7.96 2.14 -11.87
N LEU A 115 -8.28 3.36 -11.44
CA LEU A 115 -8.16 3.73 -10.05
C LEU A 115 -9.19 2.94 -9.21
N PRO A 116 -8.81 2.37 -8.06
CA PRO A 116 -9.69 1.52 -7.27
C PRO A 116 -10.82 2.30 -6.58
N TRP A 117 -10.70 3.62 -6.49
CA TRP A 117 -11.73 4.54 -5.97
C TRP A 117 -12.65 5.11 -7.07
N ASP A 118 -12.33 4.91 -8.35
CA ASP A 118 -13.22 5.22 -9.47
C ASP A 118 -14.18 4.03 -9.63
N SER A 119 -15.25 3.98 -8.84
CA SER A 119 -16.28 2.96 -9.05
C SER A 119 -16.97 3.16 -10.41
N PRO A 120 -17.38 2.08 -11.11
CA PRO A 120 -17.84 2.09 -12.51
C PRO A 120 -19.19 2.78 -12.78
N GLU A 121 -19.76 3.53 -11.82
CA GLU A 121 -21.01 4.26 -12.05
C GLU A 121 -20.83 5.56 -12.86
N GLU A 122 -19.60 6.06 -13.06
CA GLU A 122 -19.35 7.32 -13.78
C GLU A 122 -18.90 7.17 -15.24
N ALA A 123 -19.03 5.97 -15.84
CA ALA A 123 -18.87 5.79 -17.30
C ALA A 123 -20.21 5.72 -18.05
N ALA A 124 -21.35 5.92 -17.37
CA ALA A 124 -22.69 5.90 -17.95
C ALA A 124 -23.43 7.22 -17.70
N CYS A 125 -23.01 8.28 -18.40
CA CYS A 125 -23.87 9.42 -18.76
C CYS A 125 -23.46 9.97 -20.13
#